data_AF-A0A8J7FPX9-F1
#
_entry.id   AF-A0A8J7FPX9-F1
#
_cell.length_a   1.000
_cell.length_b   1.000
_cell.length_c   1.000
_cell.angle_alpha   90.00
_cell.angle_beta   90.00
_cell.angle_gamma   90.00
#
_symmetry.space_group_name_H-M   'P 1'
#
loop_
_entity.id
_entity.type
_entity.pdbx_description
1 polymer ?
#
loop_
_entity_poly.entity_id
_entity_poly.type
_entity_poly.pdbx_seq_one_letter_code
_entity_poly.pdbx_strand_id
1 'polypeptide(L)' 'MAQFLGFFAWLFMEIAGFWCIAFLATVPFIWIPMWLNNTRKEKAGIVTAEDPRQILPNQEGISVLFKK' A
#
# COMPACT_ATOMS: atom_id res chain seq x y z
N MET A 1 3.61 -22.00 41.40
CA MET A 1 4.49 -21.18 40.54
C MET A 1 4.40 -21.57 39.06
N ALA A 2 4.54 -22.85 38.67
CA ALA A 2 4.50 -23.27 37.25
C ALA A 2 3.19 -22.95 36.50
N GLN A 3 2.02 -23.09 37.15
CA GLN A 3 0.72 -22.75 36.55
C GLN A 3 0.57 -21.26 36.23
N PHE A 4 1.19 -20.40 37.04
CA PHE A 4 1.18 -18.95 36.82
C PHE A 4 2.03 -18.56 35.61
N LEU A 5 3.14 -19.26 35.39
CA LEU A 5 3.99 -19.09 34.22
C LEU A 5 3.28 -19.56 32.93
N GLY A 6 2.57 -20.69 32.99
CA GLY A 6 1.77 -21.18 31.87
C GLY A 6 0.66 -20.22 31.47
N PHE A 7 0.01 -19.58 32.45
CA PHE A 7 -1.01 -18.56 32.19
C PHE A 7 -0.44 -17.33 31.47
N PHE A 8 0.72 -16.81 31.89
CA PHE A 8 1.37 -15.70 31.18
C PHE A 8 1.82 -16.06 29.77
N ALA A 9 2.33 -17.28 29.57
CA ALA A 9 2.70 -17.76 28.24
C ALA A 9 1.48 -17.83 27.31
N TRP A 10 0.34 -18.34 27.80
CA TRP A 10 -0.90 -18.34 27.04
C TRP A 10 -1.38 -16.92 26.74
N LEU A 11 -1.40 -16.04 27.73
CA LEU A 11 -1.84 -14.64 27.57
C LEU A 11 -0.97 -13.87 26.59
N PHE A 12 0.35 -14.11 26.58
CA PHE A 12 1.26 -13.54 25.59
C PHE A 12 0.96 -14.04 24.17
N MET A 13 0.73 -15.35 24.00
CA MET A 13 0.41 -15.94 22.70
C MET A 13 -0.91 -15.41 22.14
N GLU A 14 -1.94 -15.25 22.97
CA GLU A 14 -3.22 -14.68 22.57
C GLU A 14 -3.08 -13.21 22.14
N ILE A 15 -2.34 -12.40 22.90
CA ILE A 15 -2.09 -11.00 22.54
C ILE A 15 -1.31 -10.92 21.22
N ALA A 16 -0.23 -11.69 21.08
CA ALA A 16 0.57 -11.72 19.86
C ALA A 16 -0.25 -12.18 18.64
N GLY A 17 -1.08 -13.22 18.81
CA GLY A 17 -1.99 -13.71 17.78
C GLY A 17 -3.03 -12.67 17.37
N PHE A 18 -3.65 -12.00 18.33
CA PHE A 18 -4.61 -10.91 18.09
C PHE A 18 -3.98 -9.79 17.26
N TRP A 19 -2.80 -9.29 17.66
CA TRP A 19 -2.13 -8.22 16.92
C TRP A 19 -1.69 -8.64 15.52
N CYS A 20 -1.28 -9.90 15.34
CA CYS A 20 -0.93 -10.44 14.02
C CYS A 20 -2.14 -10.45 13.09
N ILE A 21 -3.29 -10.94 13.56
CA ILE A 21 -4.54 -10.98 12.78
C ILE A 21 -5.02 -9.55 12.48
N ALA A 22 -4.99 -8.66 13.48
CA ALA A 22 -5.37 -7.26 13.29
C ALA A 22 -4.49 -6.57 12.24
N PHE A 23 -3.17 -6.78 12.27
CA PHE A 23 -2.26 -6.28 11.24
C PHE A 23 -2.60 -6.83 9.86
N LEU A 24 -2.76 -8.15 9.72
CA LEU A 24 -3.12 -8.77 8.45
C LEU A 24 -4.47 -8.29 7.91
N ALA A 25 -5.45 -8.01 8.78
CA ALA A 25 -6.72 -7.42 8.39
C ALA A 25 -6.58 -5.99 7.84
N THR A 26 -5.53 -5.25 8.22
CA THR A 26 -5.27 -3.90 7.68
C THR A 26 -4.58 -3.91 6.33
N VAL A 27 -3.83 -4.96 5.98
CA VAL A 27 -3.08 -5.06 4.71
C VAL A 27 -3.97 -4.86 3.47
N PRO A 28 -5.16 -5.49 3.36
CA PRO A 28 -6.05 -5.30 2.20
C PRO A 28 -6.47 -3.84 1.96
N PHE A 29 -6.64 -3.02 3.01
CA PHE A 29 -7.09 -1.64 2.86
C PHE A 29 -6.09 -0.76 2.09
N ILE A 30 -4.80 -1.05 2.20
CA ILE A 30 -3.74 -0.34 1.45
C ILE A 30 -3.49 -1.01 0.10
N TRP A 31 -3.46 -2.35 0.10
CA TRP A 31 -3.06 -3.11 -1.08
C TRP A 31 -4.12 -3.14 -2.18
N ILE A 32 -5.41 -3.22 -1.82
CA ILE A 32 -6.50 -3.29 -2.81
C ILE A 32 -6.56 -2.01 -3.67
N PRO A 33 -6.57 -0.79 -3.10
CA PRO A 33 -6.55 0.43 -3.92
C PRO A 33 -5.29 0.55 -4.79
N MET A 34 -4.12 0.18 -4.26
CA MET A 34 -2.86 0.21 -4.99
C MET A 34 -2.89 -0.77 -6.18
N TRP A 35 -3.36 -1.99 -5.96
CA TRP A 35 -3.48 -3.01 -7.01
C TRP A 35 -4.50 -2.61 -8.08
N LEU A 36 -5.65 -2.07 -7.70
CA LEU A 36 -6.65 -1.56 -8.64
C LEU A 36 -6.12 -0.39 -9.47
N ASN A 37 -5.34 0.51 -8.87
CA ASN A 37 -4.74 1.63 -9.59
C ASN A 37 -3.67 1.14 -10.60
N ASN A 38 -2.81 0.21 -10.19
CA ASN A 38 -1.78 -0.34 -11.05
C ASN A 38 -2.36 -1.17 -12.20
N THR A 39 -3.32 -2.05 -11.93
CA THR A 39 -4.00 -2.84 -12.98
C THR A 39 -4.77 -1.94 -13.96
N ARG A 40 -5.35 -0.82 -13.50
CA ARG A 40 -5.96 0.18 -14.39
C ARG A 40 -4.91 0.89 -15.26
N LYS A 41 -3.77 1.28 -14.69
CA LYS A 41 -2.65 1.90 -15.43
C LYS A 41 -2.07 0.95 -16.49
N GLU A 42 -1.91 -0.34 -16.16
CA GLU A 42 -1.47 -1.39 -17.10
C GLU A 42 -2.46 -1.56 -18.26
N LYS A 43 -3.77 -1.65 -17.99
CA LYS A 43 -4.81 -1.76 -19.03
C LYS A 43 -4.89 -0.52 -19.92
N ALA A 44 -4.53 0.66 -19.40
CA ALA A 44 -4.46 1.89 -20.15
C ALA A 44 -3.18 2.03 -21.00
N GLY A 45 -2.26 1.04 -20.96
CA GLY A 45 -1.00 1.08 -21.70
C GLY A 45 0.00 2.11 -21.17
N ILE A 46 -0.23 2.65 -19.97
CA ILE A 46 0.68 3.59 -19.31
C ILE A 46 1.76 2.77 -18.61
N VAL A 47 2.69 2.25 -19.41
CA VAL A 47 3.90 1.56 -18.93
C VAL A 47 4.95 2.61 -18.59
N THR A 48 4.66 3.47 -17.62
CA THR A 48 5.68 4.33 -17.01
C THR A 48 5.64 4.07 -15.51
N ALA A 49 6.74 3.54 -14.99
CA ALA A 49 6.98 3.36 -13.55
C ALA A 49 7.00 4.68 -12.78
N GLU A 50 6.94 5.81 -13.48
CA GLU A 50 6.89 7.15 -12.93
C GLU A 50 5.47 7.71 -13.04
N ASP A 51 4.94 8.24 -11.93
CA ASP A 51 3.75 9.07 -11.98
C ASP A 51 3.98 10.21 -12.96
N PRO A 52 3.04 10.49 -13.88
CA PRO A 52 3.20 11.59 -14.83
C PRO A 52 3.45 12.86 -14.02
N ARG A 53 4.65 13.41 -14.16
CA ARG A 53 5.04 14.66 -13.52
C ARG A 53 3.93 15.66 -13.82
N GLN A 54 3.37 16.30 -12.79
CA GLN A 54 2.33 17.32 -12.98
C GLN A 54 2.99 18.54 -13.63
N ILE A 55 3.15 18.51 -14.95
CA ILE A 55 3.63 19.67 -15.70
C ILE A 55 2.44 20.64 -15.73
N LEU A 56 2.57 21.76 -15.03
CA LEU A 56 1.61 22.85 -15.08
C LEU A 56 1.45 23.28 -16.55
N PRO A 57 0.24 23.41 -17.09
CA PRO A 57 0.02 23.66 -18.51
C PRO A 57 0.60 24.98 -19.03
N ASN A 58 0.96 25.93 -18.15
CA ASN A 58 1.50 27.25 -18.49
C ASN A 58 2.77 27.56 -17.68
N GLN A 59 3.88 26.87 -17.95
CA GLN A 59 5.19 27.29 -17.45
C GLN A 59 5.85 28.21 -18.50
N GLU A 60 6.15 29.45 -18.13
CA GLU A 60 6.90 30.37 -19.01
C GLU A 60 8.27 29.77 -19.36
N GLY A 61 8.55 29.64 -20.66
CA GLY A 61 9.83 29.13 -21.17
C GLY A 61 9.90 27.65 -21.53
N ILE A 62 8.79 26.87 -21.41
CA ILE A 62 8.77 25.45 -21.78
C ILE A 62 7.78 25.22 -22.94
N SER A 63 8.31 24.96 -24.13
CA SER A 63 7.50 24.51 -25.28
C SER A 63 7.33 22.98 -25.23
N VAL A 64 6.10 22.50 -25.15
CA VAL A 64 5.78 21.06 -25.25
C VAL A 64 6.06 20.61 -26.69
N LEU A 65 7.14 19.85 -26.89
CA LEU A 65 7.62 19.45 -28.22
C LEU A 65 6.76 18.39 -28.93
N PHE A 66 5.90 17.66 -28.21
CA PHE A 66 4.98 16.71 -28.83
C PHE A 66 3.78 16.40 -27.94
N LYS A 67 2.59 16.38 -28.53
CA LYS A 67 1.34 15.93 -27.89
C LYS A 67 0.70 14.89 -28.80
N LYS A 68 0.57 13.66 -28.32
CA LYS A 68 -0.13 12.56 -29.01
C LYS A 68 -1.62 12.60 -28.66
#